data_AF-A0A3D0DZC7-F1
#
_entry.id   AF-A0A3D0DZC7-F1
#
_cell.length_a   1.000
_cell.length_b   1.000
_cell.length_c   1.000
_cell.angle_alpha   90.00
_cell.angle_beta   90.00
_cell.angle_gamma   90.00
#
_symmetry.space_group_name_H-M   'P 1'
#
loop_
_entity.id
_entity.type
_entity.pdbx_description
1 polymer ?
#
loop_
_entity_poly.entity_id
_entity_poly.type
_entity_poly.pdbx_seq_one_letter_code
_entity_poly.pdbx_strand_id
1 'polypeptide(L)'
;AETVDRPGEGIGWRTLPGAAIPNEGWVRFHPAPAGRGTVATLRIRFDPPGGPLGDGLIKLLGATPLDMVADAALRRFKNLVETGEIPTTARQPAARADTH
;
A
#
# COMPACT_ATOMS: atom_id res chain seq x y z
N ALA A 1 4.62 11.81 -11.20
CA ALA A 1 5.54 11.22 -10.21
C ALA A 1 6.74 10.69 -10.96
N GLU A 2 7.91 10.73 -10.35
CA GLU A 2 9.11 10.07 -10.86
C GLU A 2 9.12 8.62 -10.35
N THR A 3 9.50 7.69 -11.21
CA THR A 3 9.57 6.26 -10.90
C THR A 3 10.90 5.69 -11.34
N VAL A 4 11.45 4.79 -10.55
CA VAL A 4 12.65 4.02 -10.88
C VAL A 4 12.29 2.55 -10.74
N ASP A 5 12.44 1.80 -11.83
CA ASP A 5 12.23 0.36 -11.88
C ASP A 5 13.58 -0.35 -11.95
N ARG A 6 13.75 -1.37 -11.10
CA ARG A 6 14.84 -2.34 -11.19
C ARG A 6 14.24 -3.73 -11.34
N PRO A 7 14.28 -4.31 -12.54
CA PRO A 7 13.71 -5.63 -12.81
C PRO A 7 14.22 -6.69 -11.82
N GLY A 8 13.30 -7.41 -11.19
CA GLY A 8 13.62 -8.46 -10.21
C GLY A 8 14.02 -7.96 -8.81
N GLU A 9 14.26 -6.66 -8.63
CA GLU A 9 14.63 -6.08 -7.33
C GLU A 9 13.52 -5.26 -6.69
N GLY A 10 12.81 -4.44 -7.47
CA GLY A 10 11.78 -3.56 -6.93
C GLY A 10 11.55 -2.28 -7.72
N ILE A 11 10.59 -1.49 -7.22
CA ILE A 11 10.17 -0.23 -7.84
C ILE A 11 10.19 0.85 -6.76
N GLY A 12 10.77 2.01 -7.07
CA GLY A 12 10.72 3.22 -6.26
C GLY A 12 9.93 4.31 -6.95
N TRP A 13 9.30 5.18 -6.15
CA TRP A 13 8.60 6.35 -6.67
C TRP A 13 8.73 7.57 -5.76
N ARG A 14 8.49 8.73 -6.34
CA ARG A 14 8.37 10.01 -5.65
C ARG A 14 7.41 10.93 -6.39
N THR A 15 6.56 11.65 -5.67
CA THR A 15 5.70 12.68 -6.26
C THR A 15 6.51 13.88 -6.76
N LEU A 16 5.99 14.53 -7.81
CA LEU A 16 6.57 15.78 -8.31
C LEU A 16 6.29 16.95 -7.33
N PRO A 17 7.06 18.05 -7.40
CA PRO A 17 6.77 19.27 -6.67
C PRO A 17 5.33 19.77 -6.94
N GLY A 18 4.65 20.27 -5.90
CA GLY A 18 3.27 20.75 -6.00
C GLY A 18 2.19 19.67 -5.91
N ALA A 19 2.56 18.41 -5.67
CA ALA A 19 1.58 17.38 -5.39
C ALA A 19 0.74 17.72 -4.13
N ALA A 20 -0.58 17.51 -4.21
CA ALA A 20 -1.49 17.79 -3.10
C ALA A 20 -1.14 17.01 -1.83
N ILE A 21 -0.60 15.79 -2.00
CA ILE A 21 -0.05 14.97 -0.92
C ILE A 21 1.32 14.47 -1.38
N PRO A 22 2.40 15.17 -1.02
CA PRO A 22 3.75 14.71 -1.30
C PRO A 22 3.97 13.34 -0.67
N ASN A 23 4.45 12.39 -1.47
CA ASN A 23 4.83 11.07 -0.99
C ASN A 23 5.98 10.48 -1.80
N GLU A 24 6.68 9.58 -1.15
CA GLU A 24 7.72 8.75 -1.75
C GLU A 24 7.67 7.37 -1.15
N GLY A 25 8.16 6.39 -1.89
CA GLY A 25 8.19 5.04 -1.40
C GLY A 25 8.91 4.09 -2.33
N TRP A 26 8.97 2.85 -1.91
CA TRP A 26 9.47 1.75 -2.71
C TRP A 26 8.87 0.43 -2.26
N VAL A 27 8.84 -0.52 -3.19
CA VAL A 27 8.71 -1.93 -2.91
C VAL A 27 10.01 -2.63 -3.29
N ARG A 28 10.47 -3.55 -2.44
CA ARG A 28 11.62 -4.42 -2.73
C ARG A 28 11.27 -5.87 -2.55
N PHE A 29 11.88 -6.71 -3.38
CA PHE A 29 11.70 -8.15 -3.38
C PHE A 29 13.02 -8.84 -3.07
N HIS A 30 12.99 -9.79 -2.14
CA HIS A 30 14.15 -10.61 -1.80
C HIS A 30 13.73 -12.07 -1.59
N PRO A 31 14.60 -13.05 -1.90
CA PRO A 31 14.33 -14.44 -1.59
C PRO A 31 14.06 -14.64 -0.09
N ALA A 32 12.99 -15.37 0.23
CA ALA A 32 12.70 -15.77 1.59
C ALA A 32 13.70 -16.84 2.07
N PRO A 33 14.05 -16.85 3.37
CA PRO A 33 14.90 -17.90 3.92
C PRO A 33 14.37 -19.30 3.63
N ALA A 34 15.30 -20.26 3.48
CA ALA A 34 14.99 -21.66 3.18
C ALA A 34 14.13 -21.87 1.92
N GLY A 35 14.19 -20.96 0.94
CA GLY A 35 13.52 -21.12 -0.35
C GLY A 35 11.99 -21.03 -0.28
N ARG A 36 11.42 -20.44 0.77
CA ARG A 36 9.96 -20.39 0.98
C ARG A 36 9.23 -19.30 0.17
N GLY A 37 9.79 -18.89 -0.96
CA GLY A 37 9.24 -17.86 -1.85
C GLY A 37 9.96 -16.52 -1.71
N THR A 38 9.20 -15.43 -1.75
CA THR A 38 9.71 -14.05 -1.83
C THR A 38 9.18 -13.21 -0.67
N VAL A 39 10.05 -12.43 -0.05
CA VAL A 39 9.68 -11.36 0.89
C VAL A 39 9.51 -10.07 0.10
N ALA A 40 8.30 -9.51 0.12
CA ALA A 40 8.02 -8.18 -0.40
C ALA A 40 8.02 -7.18 0.78
N THR A 41 8.86 -6.15 0.71
CA THR A 41 8.91 -5.07 1.69
C THR A 41 8.43 -3.78 1.05
N LEU A 42 7.40 -3.17 1.64
CA LEU A 42 6.89 -1.86 1.26
C LEU A 42 7.36 -0.82 2.28
N ARG A 43 7.95 0.28 1.78
CA ARG A 43 8.17 1.49 2.57
C ARG A 43 7.53 2.67 1.87
N ILE A 44 6.71 3.42 2.58
CA ILE A 44 6.08 4.63 2.08
C ILE A 44 6.18 5.73 3.13
N ARG A 45 6.45 6.96 2.68
CA ARG A 45 6.47 8.17 3.50
C ARG A 45 5.54 9.19 2.88
N PHE A 46 4.69 9.77 3.71
CA PHE A 46 3.87 10.92 3.37
C PHE A 46 4.43 12.15 4.05
N ASP A 47 4.40 13.28 3.35
CA ASP A 47 4.85 14.58 3.86
C ASP A 47 3.77 15.63 3.56
N PRO A 48 2.58 15.51 4.18
CA PRO A 48 1.46 16.40 3.89
C PRO A 48 1.75 17.81 4.42
N PRO A 49 1.38 18.86 3.67
CA PRO A 49 1.49 20.23 4.15
C PRO A 49 0.57 20.47 5.37
N GLY A 50 1.05 21.20 6.38
CA GLY A 50 0.21 21.73 7.46
C GLY A 50 0.32 21.08 8.86
N GLY A 51 1.31 20.25 9.14
CA GLY A 51 1.53 19.65 10.48
C GLY A 51 1.16 18.16 10.57
N PRO A 52 1.12 17.57 11.78
CA PRO A 52 1.28 16.12 11.99
C PRO A 52 0.22 15.23 11.31
N LEU A 53 -0.93 15.77 10.92
CA LEU A 53 -1.91 15.12 10.05
C LEU A 53 -2.60 16.19 9.20
N GLY A 54 -1.93 16.68 8.15
CA GLY A 54 -2.52 17.67 7.25
C GLY A 54 -3.85 17.18 6.65
N ASP A 55 -4.81 18.10 6.46
CA ASP A 55 -6.18 17.84 5.98
C ASP A 55 -6.25 16.94 4.73
N GLY A 56 -5.24 17.01 3.87
CA GLY A 56 -5.14 16.17 2.67
C GLY A 56 -5.01 14.68 2.98
N LEU A 57 -4.19 14.31 3.98
CA LEU A 57 -3.99 12.91 4.35
C LEU A 57 -5.24 12.33 5.03
N ILE A 58 -5.91 13.13 5.87
CA ILE A 58 -7.20 12.76 6.48
C ILE A 58 -8.28 12.55 5.41
N LYS A 59 -8.37 13.43 4.40
CA LYS A 59 -9.32 13.23 3.30
C LYS A 59 -9.05 11.95 2.50
N LEU A 60 -7.80 11.55 2.36
CA LEU A 60 -7.41 10.35 1.61
C LEU A 60 -7.65 9.06 2.40
N LEU A 61 -7.27 9.02 3.67
CA LEU A 61 -7.23 7.80 4.49
C LEU A 61 -8.34 7.72 5.53
N GLY A 62 -9.05 8.82 5.76
CA GLY A 62 -9.99 8.96 6.87
C GLY A 62 -9.26 8.88 8.22
N ALA A 63 -9.87 8.14 9.16
CA ALA A 63 -9.28 7.82 10.45
C ALA A 63 -8.39 6.56 10.43
N THR A 64 -8.07 6.03 9.24
CA THR A 64 -7.33 4.77 9.10
C THR A 64 -5.84 4.96 9.41
N PRO A 65 -5.24 4.15 10.29
CA PRO A 65 -3.80 4.14 10.52
C PRO A 65 -2.99 3.79 9.27
N LEU A 66 -1.88 4.50 9.04
CA LEU A 66 -1.04 4.34 7.84
C LEU A 66 -0.44 2.93 7.68
N ASP A 67 -0.07 2.31 8.78
CA ASP A 67 0.41 0.93 8.84
C ASP A 67 -0.66 -0.05 8.37
N MET A 68 -1.92 0.16 8.76
CA MET A 68 -3.05 -0.66 8.32
C MET A 68 -3.28 -0.54 6.79
N VAL A 69 -3.07 0.66 6.23
CA VAL A 69 -3.14 0.90 4.77
C VAL A 69 -2.01 0.15 4.04
N ALA A 70 -0.78 0.25 4.53
CA ALA A 70 0.37 -0.43 3.94
C ALA A 70 0.23 -1.96 4.00
N ASP A 71 -0.25 -2.48 5.13
CA ASP A 71 -0.51 -3.89 5.37
C ASP A 71 -1.64 -4.43 4.47
N ALA A 72 -2.73 -3.67 4.31
CA ALA A 72 -3.78 -4.00 3.35
C ALA A 72 -3.27 -4.01 1.90
N ALA A 73 -2.39 -3.08 1.53
CA ALA A 73 -1.77 -3.05 0.21
C ALA A 73 -0.89 -4.29 -0.03
N LEU A 74 -0.04 -4.68 0.93
CA LEU A 74 0.79 -5.88 0.85
C LEU A 74 -0.05 -7.16 0.74
N ARG A 75 -1.16 -7.27 1.48
CA ARG A 75 -2.09 -8.40 1.35
C ARG A 75 -2.71 -8.50 -0.03
N ARG A 76 -3.21 -7.38 -0.56
CA ARG A 76 -3.80 -7.35 -1.91
C ARG A 76 -2.77 -7.68 -2.97
N PHE A 77 -1.56 -7.16 -2.84
CA PHE A 77 -0.44 -7.51 -3.71
C PHE A 77 -0.14 -9.00 -3.66
N LYS A 78 0.02 -9.58 -2.45
CA LYS A 78 0.28 -11.02 -2.26
C LYS A 78 -0.79 -11.87 -2.95
N ASN A 79 -2.07 -11.57 -2.70
CA ASN A 79 -3.15 -12.33 -3.31
C ASN A 79 -3.11 -12.21 -4.85
N LEU A 80 -2.91 -11.00 -5.38
CA LEU A 80 -2.84 -10.80 -6.82
C LEU A 80 -1.71 -11.60 -7.46
N VAL A 81 -0.51 -11.61 -6.87
CA VAL A 81 0.63 -12.31 -7.47
C VAL A 81 0.59 -13.83 -7.27
N GLU A 82 -0.07 -14.31 -6.21
CA GLU A 82 -0.16 -15.76 -5.92
C GLU A 82 -1.37 -16.43 -6.58
N THR A 83 -2.48 -15.71 -6.72
CA THR A 83 -3.74 -16.28 -7.22
C THR A 83 -4.25 -15.63 -8.50
N GLY A 84 -3.65 -14.51 -8.94
CA GLY A 84 -4.15 -13.72 -10.06
C GLY A 84 -5.36 -12.85 -9.71
N GLU A 85 -5.78 -12.80 -8.45
CA GLU A 85 -7.00 -12.10 -8.02
C GLU A 85 -6.77 -11.21 -6.79
N ILE A 86 -7.54 -10.13 -6.69
CA ILE A 86 -7.66 -9.36 -5.43
C ILE A 86 -9.00 -9.74 -4.81
N PRO A 87 -9.02 -10.49 -3.69
CA PRO A 87 -10.25 -10.88 -3.02
C PRO A 87 -11.08 -9.65 -2.64
N THR A 88 -12.36 -9.67 -2.99
CA THR A 88 -13.32 -8.59 -2.70
C THR A 88 -14.60 -9.15 -2.10
N THR A 89 -15.12 -8.47 -1.08
CA THR A 89 -16.42 -8.78 -0.47
C THR A 89 -17.56 -7.99 -1.11
N ALA A 90 -17.27 -7.14 -2.11
CA ALA A 90 -18.24 -6.23 -2.73
C ALA A 90 -19.45 -6.92 -3.39
N ARG A 91 -19.40 -8.25 -3.57
CA ARG A 91 -20.51 -9.07 -4.08
C ARG A 91 -20.84 -10.26 -3.19
N GLN A 92 -20.55 -10.20 -1.89
CA GLN A 92 -20.98 -11.22 -0.93
C GLN A 92 -22.28 -10.82 -0.23
N PRO A 93 -23.45 -11.38 -0.63
CA PRO A 93 -24.74 -11.09 0.00
C PRO A 93 -24.88 -11.63 1.44
N ALA A 94 -23.87 -12.34 1.95
CA ALA A 94 -23.88 -12.95 3.29
C ALA A 94 -23.15 -12.11 4.36
N ALA A 95 -22.77 -10.85 4.07
CA ALA A 95 -22.36 -9.90 5.09
C ALA A 95 -23.56 -9.55 5.98
N ARG A 96 -23.87 -10.43 6.93
CA ARG A 96 -24.85 -10.14 7.98
C ARG A 96 -24.31 -8.96 8.77
N ALA A 97 -25.00 -7.82 8.68
CA ALA A 97 -24.82 -6.76 9.64
C ALA A 97 -25.18 -7.35 11.00
N ASP A 98 -24.19 -7.45 11.89
CA ASP A 98 -24.41 -7.82 13.28
C ASP A 98 -25.22 -6.69 13.92
N THR A 99 -26.54 -6.86 13.94
CA THR A 99 -27.44 -6.07 14.77
C THR A 99 -27.24 -6.53 16.20
N HIS A 100 -26.61 -5.69 17.02
CA HIS A 100 -26.92 -5.65 18.44
C HIS A 100 -26.84 -4.23 19.00
#